data_AF-A0A8T6VN17-F1
#
_entry.id   AF-A0A8T6VN17-F1
#
_cell.length_a   1.000
_cell.length_b   1.000
_cell.length_c   1.000
_cell.angle_alpha   90.00
_cell.angle_beta   90.00
_cell.angle_gamma   90.00
#
_symmetry.space_group_name_H-M   'P 1'
#
loop_
_entity.id
_entity.type
_entity.pdbx_description
1 polymer ?
#
loop_
_entity_poly.entity_id
_entity_poly.type
_entity_poly.pdbx_seq_one_letter_code
_entity_poly.pdbx_strand_id
1 'polypeptide(L)' 'EDGQLFICMDYYKGETLRNKIEQEPPKIEDALQITIQVAQGLAQAHEEGIIHRDIKPANIIITDRDEIK' A
#
# COMPACT_ATOMS: atom_id res chain seq x y z
N GLU A 1 -31.53 10.65 7.47
CA GLU A 1 -30.07 10.72 7.69
C GLU A 1 -29.53 9.36 7.30
N ASP A 2 -29.20 9.25 6.01
CA ASP A 2 -29.52 8.07 5.21
C ASP A 2 -28.25 7.29 4.84
N GLY A 3 -28.19 6.02 5.23
CA GLY A 3 -27.57 4.93 4.46
C GLY A 3 -26.05 4.94 4.19
N GLN A 4 -25.25 5.78 4.85
CA GLN A 4 -23.80 5.84 4.56
C GLN A 4 -23.02 4.72 5.25
N LEU A 5 -22.26 3.94 4.47
CA LEU A 5 -21.35 2.92 4.98
C LEU A 5 -20.05 3.56 5.47
N PHE A 6 -19.62 3.20 6.66
CA PHE A 6 -18.33 3.57 7.22
C PHE A 6 -17.50 2.32 7.46
N ILE A 7 -16.20 2.41 7.18
CA ILE A 7 -15.22 1.36 7.49
C ILE A 7 -14.19 1.98 8.42
N CYS A 8 -14.04 1.39 9.61
CA CYS A 8 -12.93 1.71 10.51
C CYS A 8 -11.80 0.72 10.23
N MET A 9 -10.58 1.23 10.04
CA MET A 9 -9.38 0.45 9.79
C MET A 9 -8.22 1.03 10.59
N ASP A 10 -7.11 0.28 10.67
CA ASP A 10 -5.91 0.75 11.33
C ASP A 10 -5.38 2.04 10.69
N TYR A 11 -4.92 2.96 11.54
CA TYR A 11 -4.23 4.16 11.10
C TYR A 11 -2.73 3.90 11.00
N TYR A 12 -2.21 3.90 9.78
CA TYR A 12 -0.79 3.81 9.51
C TYR A 12 -0.18 5.21 9.41
N LYS A 13 0.73 5.54 10.34
CA LYS A 13 1.56 6.75 10.24
C LYS A 13 2.56 6.60 9.09
N GLY A 14 2.53 7.55 8.16
CA GLY A 14 3.37 7.57 6.97
C GLY A 14 2.68 8.29 5.81
N GLU A 15 3.00 7.91 4.58
CA GLU A 15 2.42 8.48 3.37
C GLU A 15 2.11 7.42 2.31
N THR A 16 1.31 7.77 1.31
CA THR A 16 1.07 6.87 0.18
C THR A 16 2.29 6.82 -0.75
N LEU A 17 2.50 5.69 -1.42
CA LEU A 17 3.53 5.57 -2.45
C LEU A 17 3.35 6.61 -3.56
N ARG A 18 2.10 7.00 -3.86
CA ARG A 18 1.79 8.10 -4.77
C ARG A 18 2.46 9.41 -4.33
N ASN A 19 2.23 9.82 -3.09
CA ASN A 19 2.79 11.08 -2.56
C ASN A 19 4.32 11.03 -2.54
N LYS A 20 4.89 9.87 -2.19
CA LYS A 20 6.34 9.66 -2.22
C LYS A 20 6.91 9.89 -3.62
N ILE A 21 6.32 9.27 -4.65
CA ILE A 21 6.75 9.42 -6.06
C ILE A 21 6.58 10.84 -6.56
N GLU A 22 5.49 11.52 -6.20
CA GLU A 22 5.22 12.91 -6.62
C GLU A 22 6.22 13.90 -5.99
N GLN A 23 6.73 13.62 -4.77
CA GLN A 23 7.80 14.40 -4.15
C GLN A 23 9.16 14.12 -4.79
N GLU A 24 9.55 12.85 -4.82
CA GLU A 24 10.80 12.40 -5.42
C GLU A 24 10.69 10.91 -5.80
N PRO A 25 10.88 10.55 -7.08
CA PRO A 25 10.90 9.15 -7.49
C PRO A 25 11.95 8.36 -6.68
N PRO A 26 11.59 7.17 -6.15
CA PRO A 26 12.51 6.36 -5.38
C PRO A 26 13.69 5.92 -6.25
N LYS A 27 14.85 5.74 -5.60
CA LYS A 27 15.98 5.08 -6.25
C LYS A 27 15.61 3.63 -6.58
N ILE A 28 16.35 3.02 -7.48
CA ILE A 28 16.05 1.66 -7.93
C ILE A 28 16.06 0.66 -6.77
N GLU A 29 16.98 0.84 -5.81
CA GLU A 29 17.06 0.00 -4.61
C GLU A 29 15.79 0.08 -3.77
N ASP A 30 15.29 1.29 -3.52
CA ASP A 30 14.07 1.53 -2.74
C ASP A 30 12.84 1.01 -3.48
N ALA A 31 12.77 1.24 -4.80
CA ALA A 31 11.70 0.73 -5.64
C ALA A 31 11.62 -0.80 -5.61
N LEU A 32 12.77 -1.48 -5.61
CA LEU A 32 12.84 -2.93 -5.46
C LEU A 32 12.34 -3.39 -4.09
N GLN A 33 12.75 -2.72 -3.00
CA GLN A 33 12.28 -3.06 -1.65
C GLN A 33 10.76 -2.90 -1.51
N ILE A 34 10.21 -1.79 -2.00
CA ILE A 34 8.77 -1.54 -2.01
C ILE A 34 8.05 -2.63 -2.81
N THR A 35 8.54 -2.94 -4.01
CA THR A 35 7.91 -3.93 -4.89
C THR A 35 7.93 -5.33 -4.28
N ILE A 36 9.02 -5.72 -3.60
CA ILE A 36 9.13 -7.01 -2.91
C ILE A 36 8.07 -7.12 -1.81
N GLN A 37 7.92 -6.10 -0.96
CA GLN A 37 6.92 -6.13 0.12
C GLN A 37 5.48 -6.15 -0.42
N VAL A 38 5.19 -5.36 -1.47
CA VAL A 38 3.88 -5.41 -2.16
C VAL A 38 3.61 -6.80 -2.72
N ALA A 39 4.59 -7.41 -3.38
CA ALA A 39 4.47 -8.74 -3.95
C ALA A 39 4.27 -9.81 -2.88
N GLN A 40 4.91 -9.69 -1.72
CA GLN A 40 4.70 -10.59 -0.57
C GLN A 40 3.27 -10.48 -0.02
N GLY A 41 2.75 -9.27 0.17
CA GLY A 41 1.36 -9.06 0.61
C GLY A 41 0.35 -9.61 -0.39
N LEU A 42 0.58 -9.40 -1.70
CA LEU A 42 -0.24 -9.97 -2.75
C LEU A 42 -0.15 -11.50 -2.82
N ALA A 43 1.03 -12.08 -2.64
CA ALA A 43 1.20 -13.53 -2.62
C ALA A 43 0.37 -14.15 -1.49
N GLN A 44 0.41 -13.58 -0.28
CA GLN A 44 -0.41 -14.02 0.85
C GLN A 44 -1.92 -13.90 0.54
N ALA A 45 -2.36 -12.78 -0.06
CA ALA A 45 -3.76 -12.62 -0.45
C ALA A 45 -4.18 -13.64 -1.51
N HIS A 46 -3.33 -13.92 -2.50
CA HIS A 46 -3.60 -14.90 -3.55
C HIS A 46 -3.65 -16.34 -3.03
N GLU A 47 -2.85 -16.70 -2.02
CA GLU A 47 -2.93 -18.00 -1.34
C GLU A 47 -4.31 -18.21 -0.69
N GLU A 48 -4.93 -17.14 -0.20
CA GLU A 48 -6.30 -17.11 0.33
C GLU A 48 -7.37 -16.99 -0.77
N GLY A 49 -6.99 -16.98 -2.05
CA GLY A 49 -7.89 -16.81 -3.19
C GLY A 49 -8.44 -15.38 -3.36
N ILE A 50 -7.85 -14.39 -2.68
CA ILE A 50 -8.26 -12.98 -2.73
C ILE A 50 -7.50 -12.26 -3.84
N ILE A 51 -8.23 -11.62 -4.75
CA ILE A 51 -7.66 -10.72 -5.77
C ILE A 51 -7.98 -9.28 -5.36
N HIS A 52 -6.95 -8.44 -5.15
CA HIS A 52 -7.15 -7.05 -4.71
C HIS A 52 -7.88 -6.18 -5.75
N ARG A 53 -7.62 -6.38 -7.05
CA ARG A 53 -8.24 -5.68 -8.21
C ARG A 53 -8.00 -4.17 -8.34
N ASP A 54 -7.38 -3.51 -7.37
CA ASP A 54 -7.14 -2.05 -7.39
C ASP A 54 -5.74 -1.71 -6.85
N ILE A 55 -4.73 -2.45 -7.33
CA ILE A 55 -3.34 -2.16 -6.96
C ILE A 55 -2.84 -0.95 -7.74
N LYS A 56 -2.48 0.10 -7.00
CA LYS A 56 -1.94 1.36 -7.51
C LYS A 56 -1.19 2.11 -6.39
N PRO A 57 -0.30 3.06 -6.70
CA PRO A 57 0.46 3.80 -5.69
C PRO A 57 -0.37 4.52 -4.62
N ALA A 58 -1.61 4.91 -4.93
CA ALA A 58 -2.51 5.55 -3.98
C ALA A 58 -3.09 4.60 -2.91
N ASN A 59 -3.05 3.28 -3.15
CA ASN A 59 -3.53 2.25 -2.22
C ASN A 59 -2.40 1.53 -1.49
N ILE A 60 -1.16 2.03 -1.60
CA ILE A 60 0.02 1.48 -0.93
C ILE A 60 0.49 2.54 0.07
N ILE A 61 0.57 2.18 1.35
CA ILE A 61 1.06 3.06 2.40
C ILE A 61 2.48 2.64 2.78
N ILE A 62 3.40 3.60 2.77
CA ILE A 62 4.74 3.47 3.33
C ILE A 62 4.67 4.06 4.73
N THR A 63 4.86 3.23 5.75
CA THR A 63 4.84 3.69 7.13
C THR A 63 6.13 4.41 7.51
N ASP A 64 6.14 5.16 8.62
CA ASP A 64 7.35 5.78 9.19
C ASP A 64 8.43 4.75 9.63
N ARG A 65 8.12 3.45 9.55
CA ARG A 65 9.04 2.32 9.82
C ARG A 65 9.48 1.60 8.54
N ASP A 66 9.21 2.18 7.37
CA ASP A 66 9.49 1.60 6.04
C ASP A 66 8.77 0.25 5.77
N GLU A 67 7.70 -0.04 6.53
CA GLU A 67 6.79 -1.15 6.23
C GLU A 67 5.76 -0.74 5.18
N ILE A 68 5.46 -1.65 4.25
CA ILE A 68 4.40 -1.49 3.25
C ILE A 68 3.08 -2.10 3.76
N LYS A 69 1.99 -1.34 3.64
CA LYS A 69 0.62 -1.74 4.00
C LYS A 69 -0.36 -1.47 2.86
#